data_AF-A0AAN7BQS5-F1
#
_entry.id   AF-A0AAN7BQS5-F1
#
_cell.length_a   1.000
_cell.length_b   1.000
_cell.length_c   1.000
_cell.angle_alpha   90.00
_cell.angle_beta   90.00
_cell.angle_gamma   90.00
#
_symmetry.space_group_name_H-M   'P 1'
#
loop_
_entity.id
_entity.type
_entity.pdbx_description
1 polymer ?
#
loop_
_entity_poly.entity_id
_entity_poly.type
_entity_poly.pdbx_seq_one_letter_code
_entity_poly.pdbx_strand_id
1 'polypeptide(L)'
;MRLINGHTLKLKEFFGSEIPREYAILSHTWEEEEVSFQEFTQLPHDDLRKTKGFDKIERACKLALKSGIKWTWVDTCCIDKTSSAELTEAINSMYMWYANSAVCYAYLSDLEAIPKGGEGEHTESEQSWKAEEKKESGKEGHDNAGKDKRSAVKDRKILEKCRWFTRGWTLQELIAPKRLGFYDKDWKFQGEKSDLSEVLSEITGIGKEVLMDEAMLGTVSVARRMSWASKRRTTRVEDMAYCLLGIFGVQLPLLYGEGDKAFIRLQEEIIKESNDLSLFAWRAEASAARRQKHWGVLAPSPREFVECSDIALWVDPIHNSECAITSKGLRVTPVPRNGLRLGDNGSYVFNLQCKRGSRAENLGIFIQQHGCDVYARIRTDELSVAPRSERDKVRPFFISKTVSPVRSAVLNTSHREAINLSRALETFRRCGVKVVGSAAFVPVGHWDSQRSLFLTCGMQSFPCC
;
A
#
# COMPACT_ATOMS: atom_id res chain seq x y z
N MET A 1 -0.73 -13.42 -23.09
CA MET A 1 -1.33 -12.06 -23.15
C MET A 1 -2.08 -11.89 -24.46
N ARG A 2 -3.28 -11.31 -24.47
CA ARG A 2 -4.01 -10.96 -25.72
C ARG A 2 -3.97 -9.46 -26.00
N LEU A 3 -3.82 -9.09 -27.26
CA LEU A 3 -3.80 -7.70 -27.71
C LEU A 3 -4.78 -7.49 -28.85
N ILE A 4 -5.38 -6.31 -28.90
CA ILE A 4 -6.26 -5.85 -29.98
C ILE A 4 -5.38 -5.27 -31.09
N ASN A 5 -5.56 -5.77 -32.32
CA ASN A 5 -5.00 -5.12 -33.50
C ASN A 5 -5.81 -3.85 -33.80
N GLY A 6 -5.19 -2.67 -33.71
CA GLY A 6 -5.88 -1.40 -33.86
C GLY A 6 -6.52 -1.17 -35.23
N HIS A 7 -6.03 -1.83 -36.30
CA HIS A 7 -6.61 -1.69 -37.65
C HIS A 7 -7.84 -2.56 -37.86
N THR A 8 -7.81 -3.79 -37.32
CA THR A 8 -8.87 -4.78 -37.58
C THR A 8 -9.84 -4.93 -36.42
N LEU A 9 -9.50 -4.37 -35.25
CA LEU A 9 -10.21 -4.56 -33.98
C LEU A 9 -10.40 -6.05 -33.64
N LYS A 10 -9.41 -6.89 -33.94
CA LYS A 10 -9.42 -8.33 -33.62
C LYS A 10 -8.38 -8.63 -32.56
N LEU A 11 -8.71 -9.55 -31.66
CA LEU A 11 -7.77 -10.07 -30.66
C LEU A 11 -6.76 -11.01 -31.29
N LYS A 12 -5.51 -10.91 -30.85
CA LYS A 12 -4.45 -11.87 -31.10
C LYS A 12 -3.77 -12.23 -29.79
N GLU A 13 -3.54 -13.52 -29.58
CA GLU A 13 -2.82 -14.04 -28.43
C GLU A 13 -1.31 -14.11 -28.70
N PHE A 14 -0.52 -13.86 -27.66
CA PHE A 14 0.93 -13.85 -27.67
C PHE A 14 1.49 -14.50 -26.42
N PHE A 15 2.62 -15.19 -26.58
CA PHE A 15 3.30 -15.92 -25.52
C PHE A 15 4.77 -15.52 -25.43
N GLY A 16 5.28 -15.35 -24.19
CA GLY A 16 6.70 -15.11 -23.92
C GLY A 16 7.32 -14.01 -24.80
N SER A 17 8.38 -14.36 -25.54
CA SER A 17 9.11 -13.44 -26.41
C SER A 17 8.35 -13.00 -27.67
N GLU A 18 7.18 -13.59 -27.96
CA GLU A 18 6.34 -13.18 -29.09
C GLU A 18 5.51 -11.93 -28.78
N ILE A 19 5.40 -11.55 -27.50
CA ILE A 19 4.68 -10.33 -27.11
C ILE A 19 5.36 -9.14 -27.80
N PRO A 20 4.61 -8.32 -28.57
CA PRO A 20 5.16 -7.16 -29.24
C PRO A 20 5.89 -6.24 -28.28
N ARG A 21 7.05 -5.72 -28.70
CA ARG A 21 7.83 -4.76 -27.90
C ARG A 21 7.08 -3.44 -27.67
N GLU A 22 6.17 -3.10 -28.57
CA GLU A 22 5.38 -1.88 -28.51
C GLU A 22 3.89 -2.21 -28.57
N TYR A 23 3.20 -1.89 -27.47
CA TYR A 23 1.76 -1.90 -27.35
C TYR A 23 1.32 -0.77 -26.42
N ALA A 24 0.09 -0.30 -26.61
CA ALA A 24 -0.56 0.66 -25.75
C ALA A 24 -1.46 -0.06 -24.74
N ILE A 25 -1.73 0.58 -23.60
CA ILE A 25 -2.74 0.13 -22.64
C ILE A 25 -3.81 1.22 -22.47
N LEU A 26 -5.07 0.81 -22.38
CA LEU A 26 -6.14 1.65 -21.85
C LEU A 26 -6.31 1.40 -20.34
N SER A 27 -6.00 2.41 -19.54
CA SER A 27 -6.36 2.46 -18.11
C SER A 27 -7.66 3.24 -17.96
N HIS A 28 -8.67 2.66 -17.31
CA HIS A 28 -9.96 3.29 -17.13
C HIS A 28 -10.69 2.76 -15.90
N THR A 29 -11.68 3.51 -15.43
CA THR A 29 -12.62 2.99 -14.42
C THR A 29 -13.78 2.32 -15.13
N TRP A 30 -14.14 1.10 -14.72
CA TRP A 30 -15.29 0.41 -15.31
C TRP A 30 -16.58 1.18 -15.03
N GLU A 31 -17.40 1.31 -16.07
CA GLU A 31 -18.70 1.95 -16.06
C GLU A 31 -19.77 0.95 -16.53
N GLU A 32 -20.94 1.45 -16.90
CA GLU A 32 -21.96 0.66 -17.56
C GLU A 32 -21.53 0.33 -19.00
N GLU A 33 -21.99 -0.81 -19.52
CA GLU A 33 -21.78 -1.23 -20.91
C GLU A 33 -20.29 -1.47 -21.29
N GLU A 34 -19.48 -1.98 -20.36
CA GLU A 34 -18.15 -2.52 -20.71
C GLU A 34 -18.28 -3.76 -21.59
N VAL A 35 -17.36 -3.89 -22.56
CA VAL A 35 -17.32 -5.07 -23.44
C VAL A 35 -16.42 -6.14 -22.82
N SER A 36 -17.00 -7.29 -22.51
CA SER A 36 -16.27 -8.48 -22.07
C SER A 36 -15.48 -9.17 -23.21
N PHE A 37 -14.58 -10.09 -22.86
CA PHE A 37 -13.89 -10.92 -23.85
C PHE A 37 -14.86 -11.71 -24.75
N GLN A 38 -15.93 -12.27 -24.17
CA GLN A 38 -16.95 -13.03 -24.88
C GLN A 38 -17.69 -12.15 -25.88
N GLU A 39 -18.16 -10.98 -25.45
CA GLU A 39 -18.86 -10.04 -26.33
C GLU A 39 -17.94 -9.55 -27.45
N PHE A 40 -16.69 -9.22 -27.14
CA PHE A 40 -15.72 -8.75 -28.13
C PHE A 40 -15.42 -9.80 -29.21
N THR A 41 -15.48 -11.09 -28.87
CA THR A 41 -15.16 -12.19 -29.80
C THR A 41 -16.38 -12.72 -30.55
N GLN A 42 -17.58 -12.64 -29.96
CA GLN A 42 -18.78 -13.29 -30.49
C GLN A 42 -19.75 -12.32 -31.18
N LEU A 43 -19.79 -11.05 -30.75
CA LEU A 43 -20.73 -10.08 -31.28
C LEU A 43 -20.18 -9.36 -32.52
N PRO A 44 -21.03 -9.05 -33.52
CA PRO A 44 -20.65 -8.15 -34.60
C PRO A 44 -20.22 -6.79 -34.07
N HIS A 45 -19.18 -6.19 -34.65
CA HIS A 45 -18.69 -4.88 -34.21
C HIS A 45 -19.75 -3.77 -34.35
N ASP A 46 -20.70 -3.90 -35.27
CA ASP A 46 -21.80 -2.93 -35.42
C ASP A 46 -22.74 -2.91 -34.22
N ASP A 47 -22.89 -4.03 -33.52
CA ASP A 47 -23.63 -4.10 -32.26
C ASP A 47 -22.80 -3.55 -31.10
N LEU A 48 -21.51 -3.90 -31.06
CA LEU A 48 -20.60 -3.39 -30.03
C LEU A 48 -20.45 -1.87 -30.08
N ARG A 49 -20.42 -1.26 -31.27
CA ARG A 49 -20.35 0.21 -31.47
C ARG A 49 -21.48 1.00 -30.80
N LYS A 50 -22.56 0.34 -30.39
CA LYS A 50 -23.66 0.96 -29.64
C LYS A 50 -23.34 1.12 -28.15
N THR A 51 -22.32 0.42 -27.65
CA THR A 51 -21.92 0.43 -26.23
C THR A 51 -20.84 1.48 -25.97
N LYS A 52 -20.91 2.12 -24.80
CA LYS A 52 -19.86 3.05 -24.35
C LYS A 52 -18.50 2.38 -24.16
N GLY A 53 -18.48 1.13 -23.69
CA GLY A 53 -17.27 0.34 -23.52
C GLY A 53 -16.49 0.18 -24.83
N PHE A 54 -17.17 -0.10 -25.94
CA PHE A 54 -16.53 -0.26 -27.23
C PHE A 54 -15.98 1.06 -27.79
N ASP A 55 -16.68 2.19 -27.61
CA ASP A 55 -16.16 3.51 -28.03
C ASP A 55 -14.80 3.79 -27.36
N LYS A 56 -14.67 3.48 -26.06
CA LYS A 56 -13.39 3.62 -25.36
C LYS A 56 -12.28 2.76 -25.98
N ILE A 57 -12.58 1.50 -26.28
CA ILE A 57 -11.64 0.57 -26.90
C ILE A 57 -11.22 1.09 -28.29
N GLU A 58 -12.18 1.49 -29.11
CA GLU A 58 -11.91 1.96 -30.48
C GLU A 58 -11.11 3.27 -30.48
N ARG A 59 -11.41 4.20 -29.56
CA ARG A 59 -10.66 5.45 -29.40
C ARG A 59 -9.25 5.22 -28.89
N ALA A 60 -9.05 4.33 -27.93
CA ALA A 60 -7.71 3.91 -27.50
C ALA A 60 -6.90 3.32 -28.66
N CYS A 61 -7.51 2.44 -29.46
CA CYS A 61 -6.87 1.87 -30.66
C CYS A 61 -6.51 2.95 -31.68
N LYS A 62 -7.43 3.88 -31.98
CA LYS A 62 -7.18 5.01 -32.89
C LYS A 62 -6.04 5.90 -32.39
N LEU A 63 -5.95 6.14 -31.09
CA LEU A 63 -4.88 6.92 -30.47
C LEU A 63 -3.53 6.20 -30.53
N ALA A 64 -3.51 4.88 -30.28
CA ALA A 64 -2.32 4.03 -30.45
C ALA A 64 -1.80 4.08 -31.88
N LEU A 65 -2.69 3.90 -32.88
CA LEU A 65 -2.33 3.95 -34.29
C LEU A 65 -1.74 5.30 -34.72
N LYS A 66 -2.29 6.42 -34.22
CA LYS A 66 -1.74 7.76 -34.46
C LYS A 66 -0.31 7.92 -33.94
N SER A 67 0.06 7.14 -32.94
CA SER A 67 1.41 7.12 -32.36
C SER A 67 2.30 6.02 -32.97
N GLY A 68 1.86 5.36 -34.04
CA GLY A 68 2.59 4.27 -34.70
C GLY A 68 2.46 2.90 -34.01
N ILE A 69 1.64 2.79 -32.95
CA ILE A 69 1.51 1.57 -32.15
C ILE A 69 0.33 0.75 -32.66
N LYS A 70 0.62 -0.46 -33.15
CA LYS A 70 -0.38 -1.36 -33.74
C LYS A 70 -1.28 -2.04 -32.70
N TRP A 71 -0.77 -2.31 -31.51
CA TRP A 71 -1.41 -3.20 -30.55
C TRP A 71 -1.91 -2.43 -29.33
N THR A 72 -3.11 -2.73 -28.87
CA THR A 72 -3.70 -2.15 -27.65
C THR A 72 -4.17 -3.25 -26.71
N TRP A 73 -3.92 -3.09 -25.41
CA TRP A 73 -4.42 -3.97 -24.36
C TRP A 73 -5.49 -3.25 -23.53
N VAL A 74 -6.57 -3.96 -23.20
CA VAL A 74 -7.67 -3.48 -22.36
C VAL A 74 -8.14 -4.62 -21.47
N ASP A 75 -8.16 -4.42 -20.15
CA ASP A 75 -8.45 -5.46 -19.16
C ASP A 75 -9.90 -6.01 -19.25
N THR A 76 -10.82 -5.26 -19.86
CA THR A 76 -12.21 -5.66 -20.05
C THR A 76 -12.37 -6.81 -21.03
N CYS A 77 -11.67 -6.75 -22.16
CA CYS A 77 -11.81 -7.69 -23.27
C CYS A 77 -10.54 -8.45 -23.68
N CYS A 78 -9.36 -8.10 -23.16
CA CYS A 78 -8.12 -8.87 -23.41
C CYS A 78 -7.89 -10.02 -22.43
N ILE A 79 -8.73 -10.14 -21.39
CA ILE A 79 -8.66 -11.22 -20.40
C ILE A 79 -9.98 -11.99 -20.44
N ASP A 80 -9.91 -13.30 -20.63
CA ASP A 80 -11.05 -14.18 -20.38
C ASP A 80 -11.24 -14.38 -18.87
N LYS A 81 -12.14 -13.59 -18.29
CA LYS A 81 -12.47 -13.64 -16.85
C LYS A 81 -13.26 -14.89 -16.46
N THR A 82 -13.71 -15.70 -17.42
CA THR A 82 -14.35 -16.99 -17.16
C THR A 82 -13.33 -18.10 -16.91
N SER A 83 -12.08 -17.92 -17.37
CA SER A 83 -10.95 -18.79 -17.09
C SER A 83 -10.22 -18.33 -15.82
N SER A 84 -10.37 -19.07 -14.72
CA SER A 84 -9.69 -18.75 -13.45
C SER A 84 -8.16 -18.79 -13.57
N ALA A 85 -7.64 -19.69 -14.41
CA ALA A 85 -6.20 -19.79 -14.69
C ALA A 85 -5.70 -18.54 -15.40
N GLU A 86 -6.39 -18.11 -16.46
CA GLU A 86 -6.02 -16.91 -17.22
C GLU A 86 -6.16 -15.64 -16.37
N LEU A 87 -7.26 -15.51 -15.61
CA LEU A 87 -7.45 -14.38 -14.71
C LEU A 87 -6.33 -14.28 -13.67
N THR A 88 -5.91 -15.42 -13.12
CA THR A 88 -4.80 -15.49 -12.16
C THR A 88 -3.48 -15.10 -12.79
N GLU A 89 -3.16 -15.65 -13.97
CA GLU A 89 -1.94 -15.27 -14.72
C GLU A 89 -1.93 -13.78 -15.03
N ALA A 90 -3.07 -13.25 -15.52
CA ALA A 90 -3.20 -11.86 -15.91
C ALA A 90 -3.00 -10.91 -14.73
N ILE A 91 -3.67 -11.14 -13.60
CA ILE A 91 -3.54 -10.27 -12.41
C ILE A 91 -2.11 -10.30 -11.85
N ASN A 92 -1.47 -11.47 -11.78
CA ASN A 92 -0.09 -11.59 -11.31
C ASN A 92 0.93 -10.98 -12.31
N SER A 93 0.57 -10.83 -13.59
CA SER A 93 1.44 -10.25 -14.63
C SER A 93 1.14 -8.78 -14.93
N MET A 94 0.01 -8.25 -14.45
CA MET A 94 -0.54 -6.99 -14.93
C MET A 94 0.41 -5.82 -14.72
N TYR A 95 1.07 -5.75 -13.56
CA TYR A 95 2.06 -4.70 -13.29
C TYR A 95 3.18 -4.68 -14.34
N MET A 96 3.74 -5.86 -14.68
CA MET A 96 4.77 -5.98 -15.71
C MET A 96 4.25 -5.62 -17.10
N TRP A 97 2.98 -5.89 -17.40
CA TRP A 97 2.36 -5.45 -18.66
C TRP A 97 2.26 -3.92 -18.71
N TYR A 98 1.90 -3.26 -17.61
CA TYR A 98 1.93 -1.80 -17.55
C TYR A 98 3.35 -1.23 -17.69
N ALA A 99 4.32 -1.78 -16.95
CA ALA A 99 5.73 -1.36 -16.98
C ALA A 99 6.38 -1.50 -18.36
N ASN A 100 6.03 -2.57 -19.10
CA ASN A 100 6.58 -2.85 -20.42
C ASN A 100 5.78 -2.21 -21.57
N SER A 101 4.66 -1.54 -21.30
CA SER A 101 3.89 -0.86 -22.34
C SER A 101 4.66 0.34 -22.90
N ALA A 102 4.46 0.63 -24.19
CA ALA A 102 5.05 1.81 -24.82
C ALA A 102 4.38 3.11 -24.35
N VAL A 103 3.08 3.03 -24.06
CA VAL A 103 2.26 4.12 -23.51
C VAL A 103 1.01 3.56 -22.85
N CYS A 104 0.62 4.17 -21.74
CA CYS A 104 -0.68 3.98 -21.12
C CYS A 104 -1.55 5.23 -21.33
N TYR A 105 -2.83 5.01 -21.63
CA TYR A 105 -3.83 6.08 -21.77
C TYR A 105 -4.81 5.97 -20.60
N ALA A 106 -4.74 6.91 -19.65
CA ALA A 106 -5.72 7.03 -18.58
C ALA A 106 -6.92 7.82 -19.07
N TYR A 107 -8.06 7.14 -19.24
CA TYR A 107 -9.33 7.76 -19.58
C TYR A 107 -10.10 8.13 -18.30
N LEU A 108 -10.34 9.43 -18.13
CA LEU A 108 -11.02 10.03 -16.99
C LEU A 108 -12.46 10.36 -17.38
N SER A 109 -13.37 9.39 -17.24
CA SER A 109 -14.75 9.50 -17.72
C SER A 109 -15.59 10.57 -17.02
N ASP A 110 -15.20 10.96 -15.81
CA ASP A 110 -15.85 11.98 -14.98
C ASP A 110 -15.10 13.32 -14.97
N LEU A 111 -14.07 13.46 -15.80
CA LEU A 111 -13.41 14.73 -16.04
C LEU A 111 -14.15 15.47 -17.15
N GLU A 112 -14.84 16.54 -16.76
CA GLU A 112 -15.47 17.47 -17.69
C GLU A 112 -14.43 18.22 -18.53
N ALA A 113 -14.80 18.55 -19.77
CA ALA A 113 -13.94 19.36 -20.62
C ALA A 113 -13.78 20.74 -19.99
N ILE A 114 -12.55 21.14 -19.69
CA ILE A 114 -12.27 22.51 -19.23
C ILE A 114 -12.59 23.45 -20.39
N PRO A 115 -13.53 24.40 -20.22
CA PRO A 115 -13.76 25.42 -21.24
C PRO A 115 -12.43 26.13 -21.50
N LYS A 116 -12.00 26.22 -22.76
CA LYS A 116 -10.90 27.11 -23.13
C LYS A 116 -11.28 28.49 -22.61
N GLY A 117 -10.45 29.06 -21.71
CA GLY A 117 -10.80 30.27 -20.97
C GLY A 117 -11.45 31.32 -21.86
N GLY A 118 -12.67 31.71 -21.48
CA GLY A 118 -13.12 33.06 -21.72
C GLY A 118 -12.25 33.99 -20.89
N GLU A 119 -11.83 35.09 -21.49
CA GLU A 119 -11.34 36.24 -20.76
C GLU A 119 -12.46 36.75 -19.82
N GLY A 120 -12.10 37.10 -18.58
CA GLY A 120 -13.00 37.64 -17.55
C GLY A 120 -13.70 36.55 -16.72
N GLU A 121 -13.67 36.55 -15.39
CA GLU A 121 -13.74 37.68 -14.47
C GLU A 121 -12.72 37.56 -13.34
N HIS A 122 -11.95 38.62 -13.14
CA HIS A 122 -11.31 38.92 -11.87
C HIS A 122 -12.41 39.11 -10.82
N THR A 123 -12.48 38.24 -9.82
CA THR A 123 -13.08 38.62 -8.55
C THR A 123 -12.14 39.60 -7.86
N GLU A 124 -12.55 40.87 -7.86
CA GLU A 124 -11.96 41.93 -7.04
C GLU A 124 -11.97 41.53 -5.56
N SER A 125 -10.80 41.24 -5.00
CA SER A 125 -10.49 41.60 -3.62
C SER A 125 -8.99 41.41 -3.39
N GLU A 126 -8.20 42.39 -3.82
CA GLU A 126 -6.92 42.73 -3.17
C GLU A 126 -6.43 44.07 -3.72
N GLN A 127 -7.02 45.16 -3.23
CA GLN A 127 -6.33 46.44 -3.21
C GLN A 127 -5.44 46.46 -1.96
N SER A 128 -4.13 46.63 -2.13
CA SER A 128 -3.49 47.93 -1.88
C SER A 128 -1.96 47.81 -1.71
N TRP A 129 -1.26 48.84 -2.22
CA TRP A 129 0.18 49.21 -2.06
C TRP A 129 1.18 48.40 -2.92
N LYS A 130 2.02 48.96 -3.81
CA LYS A 130 2.42 50.34 -4.15
C LYS A 130 2.96 50.37 -5.60
N ALA A 131 2.79 51.52 -6.24
CA ALA A 131 3.31 51.87 -7.56
C ALA A 131 4.78 52.38 -7.52
N GLU A 132 5.29 52.60 -8.74
CA GLU A 132 6.47 53.37 -9.16
C GLU A 132 7.83 52.65 -9.13
N GLU A 133 8.72 52.71 -10.13
CA GLU A 133 8.74 53.24 -11.51
C GLU A 133 10.08 52.77 -12.12
N LYS A 134 10.14 52.40 -13.41
CA LYS A 134 10.99 53.01 -14.47
C LYS A 134 11.17 52.12 -15.72
N LYS A 135 10.89 52.78 -16.86
CA LYS A 135 11.21 52.51 -18.27
C LYS A 135 12.73 52.28 -18.48
N GLU A 136 13.31 51.74 -19.56
CA GLU A 136 13.01 51.80 -21.01
C GLU A 136 14.03 50.83 -21.69
N SER A 137 13.64 49.96 -22.64
CA SER A 137 13.90 50.10 -24.09
C SER A 137 14.76 48.94 -24.64
N GLY A 138 14.45 48.47 -25.87
CA GLY A 138 15.29 47.57 -26.65
C GLY A 138 14.55 46.44 -27.37
N LYS A 139 14.13 46.68 -28.61
CA LYS A 139 13.57 45.70 -29.56
C LYS A 139 14.65 44.79 -30.13
N GLU A 140 14.28 43.53 -30.40
CA GLU A 140 14.59 42.67 -31.57
C GLU A 140 13.98 41.29 -31.23
N GLY A 141 13.05 40.68 -31.97
CA GLY A 141 12.98 40.51 -33.41
C GLY A 141 13.58 39.16 -33.82
N HIS A 142 12.96 38.02 -33.46
CA HIS A 142 13.22 36.76 -34.17
C HIS A 142 12.09 35.72 -33.99
N ASP A 143 11.44 35.48 -35.13
CA ASP A 143 10.89 34.25 -35.69
C ASP A 143 10.14 33.22 -34.85
N ASN A 144 8.89 33.10 -35.29
CA ASN A 144 7.82 32.23 -34.89
C ASN A 144 8.05 30.80 -35.41
N ALA A 145 8.34 29.86 -34.51
CA ALA A 145 8.16 28.43 -34.75
C ALA A 145 7.15 27.90 -33.73
N GLY A 146 5.92 27.70 -34.19
CA GLY A 146 4.77 27.31 -33.39
C GLY A 146 4.99 26.00 -32.63
N LYS A 147 5.27 26.12 -31.34
CA LYS A 147 5.00 25.06 -30.35
C LYS A 147 3.61 25.32 -29.81
N ASP A 148 2.66 24.52 -30.27
CA ASP A 148 1.29 24.44 -29.78
C ASP A 148 1.34 24.04 -28.28
N LYS A 149 1.46 25.02 -27.38
CA LYS A 149 1.46 24.84 -25.93
C LYS A 149 0.04 24.45 -25.51
N ARG A 150 -0.29 23.17 -25.67
CA ARG A 150 -1.49 22.56 -25.11
C ARG A 150 -1.46 22.75 -23.59
N SER A 151 -2.39 23.55 -23.07
CA SER A 151 -2.55 23.81 -21.64
C SER A 151 -2.90 22.51 -20.92
N ALA A 152 -1.91 21.86 -20.30
CA ALA A 152 -2.16 20.74 -19.39
C ALA A 152 -3.06 21.18 -18.23
N VAL A 153 -3.92 20.30 -17.74
CA VAL A 153 -4.75 20.55 -16.56
C VAL A 153 -3.85 20.56 -15.33
N LYS A 154 -3.50 21.75 -14.88
CA LYS A 154 -2.73 21.94 -13.65
C LYS A 154 -3.62 22.14 -12.42
N ASP A 155 -4.94 22.20 -12.60
CA ASP A 155 -5.85 22.36 -11.47
C ASP A 155 -6.02 21.03 -10.72
N ARG A 156 -5.29 20.93 -9.62
CA ARG A 156 -5.38 19.82 -8.65
C ARG A 156 -6.81 19.53 -8.23
N LYS A 157 -7.63 20.55 -7.95
CA LYS A 157 -8.98 20.36 -7.37
C LYS A 157 -9.92 19.64 -8.33
N ILE A 158 -9.68 19.77 -9.64
CA ILE A 158 -10.46 19.09 -10.66
C ILE A 158 -10.01 17.63 -10.76
N LEU A 159 -8.70 17.38 -10.90
CA LEU A 159 -8.16 16.02 -11.02
C LEU A 159 -8.39 15.17 -9.77
N GLU A 160 -8.24 15.74 -8.57
CA GLU A 160 -8.42 15.04 -7.29
C GLU A 160 -9.83 14.44 -7.12
N LYS A 161 -10.84 15.00 -7.80
CA LYS A 161 -12.22 14.52 -7.76
C LYS A 161 -12.50 13.35 -8.72
N CYS A 162 -11.63 13.10 -9.70
CA CYS A 162 -11.82 12.02 -10.66
C CYS A 162 -11.77 10.66 -9.94
N ARG A 163 -12.76 9.80 -10.19
CA ARG A 163 -12.86 8.47 -9.58
C ARG A 163 -11.61 7.65 -9.83
N TRP A 164 -10.93 7.85 -10.97
CA TRP A 164 -9.70 7.15 -11.32
C TRP A 164 -8.66 7.17 -10.20
N PHE A 165 -8.44 8.29 -9.51
CA PHE A 165 -7.45 8.38 -8.42
C PHE A 165 -7.88 7.66 -7.12
N THR A 166 -9.14 7.27 -7.03
CA THR A 166 -9.70 6.57 -5.84
C THR A 166 -9.88 5.07 -6.06
N ARG A 167 -9.64 4.53 -7.26
CA ARG A 167 -9.75 3.09 -7.54
C ARG A 167 -8.48 2.35 -7.13
N GLY A 168 -8.61 1.11 -6.66
CA GLY A 168 -7.46 0.29 -6.25
C GLY A 168 -6.49 0.01 -7.39
N TRP A 169 -6.99 -0.59 -8.47
CA TRP A 169 -6.20 -1.02 -9.64
C TRP A 169 -5.39 0.11 -10.28
N THR A 170 -5.96 1.31 -10.40
CA THR A 170 -5.29 2.47 -11.02
C THR A 170 -4.01 2.91 -10.30
N LEU A 171 -3.73 2.41 -9.09
CA LEU A 171 -2.48 2.68 -8.38
C LEU A 171 -1.27 2.12 -9.15
N GLN A 172 -1.32 0.85 -9.53
CA GLN A 172 -0.25 0.25 -10.35
C GLN A 172 -0.25 0.81 -11.77
N GLU A 173 -1.42 1.17 -12.31
CA GLU A 173 -1.55 1.78 -13.64
C GLU A 173 -0.97 3.20 -13.69
N LEU A 174 -0.86 3.87 -12.54
CA LEU A 174 -0.16 5.15 -12.38
C LEU A 174 1.35 4.97 -12.30
N ILE A 175 1.81 4.04 -11.46
CA ILE A 175 3.22 3.87 -11.12
C ILE A 175 3.97 3.18 -12.26
N ALA A 176 3.52 1.99 -12.66
CA ALA A 176 4.27 1.09 -13.53
C ALA A 176 4.64 1.67 -14.92
N PRO A 177 3.71 2.26 -15.70
CA PRO A 177 4.04 2.65 -17.06
C PRO A 177 4.99 3.85 -17.08
N LYS A 178 6.04 3.80 -17.90
CA LYS A 178 6.99 4.91 -18.09
C LYS A 178 6.32 6.15 -18.67
N ARG A 179 5.38 5.96 -19.61
CA ARG A 179 4.62 7.01 -20.27
C ARG A 179 3.13 6.81 -20.03
N LEU A 180 2.49 7.82 -19.46
CA LEU A 180 1.06 7.80 -19.12
C LEU A 180 0.43 9.14 -19.49
N GLY A 181 -0.47 9.13 -20.48
CA GLY A 181 -1.23 10.31 -20.88
C GLY A 181 -2.64 10.30 -20.29
N PHE A 182 -3.08 11.43 -19.75
CA PHE A 182 -4.43 11.60 -19.21
C PHE A 182 -5.36 12.22 -20.26
N TYR A 183 -6.57 11.67 -20.37
CA TYR A 183 -7.60 12.11 -21.31
C TYR A 183 -8.91 12.32 -20.58
N ASP A 184 -9.62 13.40 -20.91
CA ASP A 184 -10.96 13.67 -20.37
C ASP A 184 -12.04 12.79 -21.04
N LYS A 185 -13.29 12.97 -20.64
CA LYS A 185 -14.44 12.23 -21.21
C LYS A 185 -14.63 12.41 -22.73
N ASP A 186 -14.10 13.50 -23.30
CA ASP A 186 -14.17 13.78 -24.74
C ASP A 186 -12.94 13.24 -25.50
N TRP A 187 -12.02 12.54 -24.81
CA TRP A 187 -10.72 12.12 -25.32
C TRP A 187 -9.79 13.27 -25.70
N LYS A 188 -9.93 14.42 -25.04
CA LYS A 188 -8.96 15.51 -25.14
C LYS A 188 -7.82 15.25 -24.16
N PHE A 189 -6.60 15.44 -24.65
CA PHE A 189 -5.38 15.26 -23.86
C PHE A 189 -5.25 16.35 -22.79
N GLN A 190 -5.04 15.93 -21.54
CA GLN A 190 -4.96 16.80 -20.36
C GLN A 190 -3.54 16.94 -19.80
N GLY A 191 -2.60 16.10 -20.24
CA GLY A 191 -1.20 16.13 -19.80
C GLY A 191 -0.60 14.73 -19.68
N GLU A 192 0.73 14.66 -19.63
CA GLU A 192 1.47 13.42 -19.34
C GLU A 192 1.82 13.35 -17.85
N LYS A 193 2.01 12.14 -17.32
CA LYS A 193 2.44 11.90 -15.93
C LYS A 193 3.68 12.70 -15.55
N SER A 194 4.63 12.86 -16.48
CA SER A 194 5.82 13.68 -16.30
C SER A 194 5.47 15.14 -16.00
N ASP A 195 4.60 15.74 -16.82
CA ASP A 195 4.18 17.14 -16.73
C ASP A 195 3.34 17.41 -15.47
N LEU A 196 2.56 16.42 -15.03
CA LEU A 196 1.60 16.53 -13.93
C LEU A 196 2.15 16.03 -12.59
N SER A 197 3.41 15.63 -12.52
CA SER A 197 3.98 14.92 -11.37
C SER A 197 3.87 15.62 -10.01
N GLU A 198 3.97 16.95 -9.99
CA GLU A 198 3.70 17.75 -8.78
C GLU A 198 2.27 17.51 -8.27
N VAL A 199 1.30 17.76 -9.13
CA VAL A 199 -0.13 17.64 -8.82
C VAL A 199 -0.48 16.18 -8.49
N LEU A 200 0.07 15.22 -9.23
CA LEU A 200 -0.13 13.80 -8.97
C LEU A 200 0.47 13.37 -7.62
N SER A 201 1.64 13.89 -7.25
CA SER A 201 2.25 13.63 -5.95
C SER A 201 1.38 14.14 -4.80
N GLU A 202 0.82 15.34 -4.95
CA GLU A 202 -0.09 15.93 -3.97
C GLU A 202 -1.41 15.13 -3.82
N ILE A 203 -1.99 14.67 -4.93
CA ILE A 203 -3.24 13.90 -4.92
C ILE A 203 -3.04 12.52 -4.31
N THR A 204 -1.94 11.85 -4.67
CA THR A 204 -1.76 10.41 -4.40
C THR A 204 -0.87 10.12 -3.19
N GLY A 205 -0.06 11.07 -2.75
CA GLY A 205 0.97 10.88 -1.73
C GLY A 205 2.19 10.08 -2.23
N ILE A 206 2.28 9.81 -3.53
CA ILE A 206 3.40 9.10 -4.15
C ILE A 206 4.50 10.13 -4.46
N GLY A 207 5.75 9.84 -4.07
CA GLY A 207 6.88 10.73 -4.35
C GLY A 207 7.11 10.90 -5.85
N LYS A 208 7.55 12.09 -6.29
CA LYS A 208 7.81 12.38 -7.71
C LYS A 208 8.86 11.42 -8.28
N GLU A 209 9.86 11.09 -7.47
CA GLU A 209 10.89 10.11 -7.81
C GLU A 209 10.31 8.76 -8.23
N VAL A 210 9.25 8.28 -7.56
CA VAL A 210 8.56 7.03 -7.90
C VAL A 210 7.64 7.21 -9.11
N LEU A 211 6.98 8.36 -9.25
CA LEU A 211 6.13 8.65 -10.41
C LEU A 211 6.93 8.71 -11.71
N MET A 212 8.18 9.19 -11.64
CA MET A 212 9.11 9.30 -12.77
C MET A 212 9.83 8.01 -13.09
N ASP A 213 10.19 7.25 -12.05
CA ASP A 213 10.94 6.02 -12.18
C ASP A 213 10.41 4.97 -11.20
N GLU A 214 9.72 3.96 -11.73
CA GLU A 214 9.21 2.85 -10.92
C GLU A 214 10.33 2.05 -10.24
N ALA A 215 11.58 2.10 -10.71
CA ALA A 215 12.69 1.42 -10.06
C ALA A 215 12.93 1.95 -8.63
N MET A 216 12.52 3.20 -8.36
CA MET A 216 12.59 3.79 -7.02
C MET A 216 11.64 3.14 -6.01
N LEU A 217 10.67 2.34 -6.46
CA LEU A 217 9.70 1.66 -5.61
C LEU A 217 10.37 0.78 -4.54
N GLY A 218 11.49 0.13 -4.88
CA GLY A 218 12.26 -0.71 -3.95
C GLY A 218 12.92 0.05 -2.80
N THR A 219 13.09 1.38 -2.94
CA THR A 219 13.66 2.24 -1.89
C THR A 219 12.62 2.72 -0.88
N VAL A 220 11.33 2.50 -1.18
CA VAL A 220 10.22 2.99 -0.38
C VAL A 220 9.77 1.92 0.62
N SER A 221 9.64 2.34 1.87
CA SER A 221 9.16 1.46 2.95
C SER A 221 7.80 0.85 2.61
N VAL A 222 7.57 -0.39 3.04
CA VAL A 222 6.30 -1.11 2.89
C VAL A 222 5.14 -0.30 3.48
N ALA A 223 5.35 0.34 4.64
CA ALA A 223 4.33 1.19 5.26
C ALA A 223 3.91 2.36 4.35
N ARG A 224 4.87 3.03 3.73
CA ARG A 224 4.62 4.16 2.84
C ARG A 224 3.95 3.70 1.54
N ARG A 225 4.37 2.57 0.98
CA ARG A 225 3.68 1.94 -0.17
C ARG A 225 2.23 1.57 0.15
N MET A 226 1.97 0.98 1.33
CA MET A 226 0.61 0.67 1.79
C MET A 226 -0.25 1.94 1.94
N SER A 227 0.34 3.06 2.37
CA SER A 227 -0.37 4.33 2.54
C SER A 227 -1.00 4.85 1.23
N TRP A 228 -0.42 4.55 0.07
CA TRP A 228 -0.95 4.94 -1.24
C TRP A 228 -2.27 4.25 -1.60
N ALA A 229 -2.56 3.12 -0.94
CA ALA A 229 -3.80 2.38 -1.08
C ALA A 229 -4.84 2.73 0.00
N SER A 230 -4.45 3.45 1.06
CA SER A 230 -5.28 3.67 2.26
C SER A 230 -6.62 4.35 2.00
N LYS A 231 -6.69 5.22 0.99
CA LYS A 231 -7.91 5.96 0.60
C LYS A 231 -8.60 5.37 -0.63
N ARG A 232 -8.05 4.32 -1.23
CA ARG A 232 -8.57 3.70 -2.45
C ARG A 232 -9.69 2.71 -2.14
N ARG A 233 -10.49 2.41 -3.16
CA ARG A 233 -11.64 1.50 -3.08
C ARG A 233 -11.64 0.52 -4.24
N THR A 234 -12.12 -0.68 -3.96
CA THR A 234 -12.34 -1.75 -4.93
C THR A 234 -13.79 -2.23 -4.87
N THR A 235 -14.27 -2.90 -5.92
CA THR A 235 -15.64 -3.43 -5.95
C THR A 235 -15.72 -4.74 -5.17
N ARG A 236 -14.80 -5.67 -5.42
CA ARG A 236 -14.62 -6.86 -4.59
C ARG A 236 -13.65 -6.55 -3.47
N VAL A 237 -13.84 -7.15 -2.30
CA VAL A 237 -13.03 -6.83 -1.13
C VAL A 237 -11.61 -7.39 -1.30
N GLU A 238 -11.48 -8.55 -1.95
CA GLU A 238 -10.21 -9.22 -2.22
C GLU A 238 -9.34 -8.45 -3.20
N ASP A 239 -9.96 -7.72 -4.13
CA ASP A 239 -9.23 -6.90 -5.10
C ASP A 239 -8.39 -5.82 -4.42
N MET A 240 -8.70 -5.42 -3.18
CA MET A 240 -7.85 -4.50 -2.41
C MET A 240 -6.45 -5.08 -2.16
N ALA A 241 -6.35 -6.40 -2.03
CA ALA A 241 -5.08 -7.09 -1.94
C ALA A 241 -4.47 -7.31 -3.34
N TYR A 242 -5.29 -7.78 -4.29
CA TYR A 242 -4.81 -8.15 -5.62
C TYR A 242 -4.31 -6.95 -6.44
N CYS A 243 -4.86 -5.76 -6.24
CA CYS A 243 -4.38 -4.54 -6.89
C CYS A 243 -3.02 -4.04 -6.39
N LEU A 244 -2.45 -4.69 -5.37
CA LEU A 244 -1.17 -4.30 -4.76
C LEU A 244 -0.05 -5.29 -5.05
N LEU A 245 -0.33 -6.42 -5.72
CA LEU A 245 0.67 -7.47 -5.99
C LEU A 245 1.92 -6.91 -6.67
N GLY A 246 1.74 -6.13 -7.73
CA GLY A 246 2.85 -5.49 -8.44
C GLY A 246 3.58 -4.42 -7.64
N ILE A 247 2.86 -3.67 -6.79
CA ILE A 247 3.46 -2.65 -5.92
C ILE A 247 4.44 -3.27 -4.91
N PHE A 248 4.16 -4.50 -4.49
CA PHE A 248 5.00 -5.23 -3.55
C PHE A 248 5.89 -6.30 -4.19
N GLY A 249 5.75 -6.55 -5.50
CA GLY A 249 6.53 -7.57 -6.21
C GLY A 249 6.21 -8.99 -5.74
N VAL A 250 4.97 -9.27 -5.32
CA VAL A 250 4.56 -10.59 -4.80
C VAL A 250 3.52 -11.24 -5.70
N GLN A 251 3.35 -12.55 -5.55
CA GLN A 251 2.37 -13.34 -6.30
C GLN A 251 1.40 -14.04 -5.35
N LEU A 252 0.13 -14.13 -5.75
CA LEU A 252 -0.92 -14.77 -4.96
C LEU A 252 -1.92 -15.54 -5.84
N PRO A 253 -2.32 -16.75 -5.44
CA PRO A 253 -3.52 -17.40 -5.99
C PRO A 253 -4.77 -16.58 -5.69
N LEU A 254 -5.61 -16.34 -6.69
CA LEU A 254 -6.85 -15.58 -6.54
C LEU A 254 -7.97 -16.45 -5.98
N LEU A 255 -8.38 -16.19 -4.74
CA LEU A 255 -9.48 -16.89 -4.06
C LEU A 255 -10.62 -15.92 -3.77
N TYR A 256 -11.49 -15.68 -4.75
CA TYR A 256 -12.70 -14.86 -4.52
C TYR A 256 -13.66 -15.57 -3.56
N GLY A 257 -14.15 -14.85 -2.55
CA GLY A 257 -14.96 -15.37 -1.45
C GLY A 257 -14.19 -15.52 -0.13
N GLU A 258 -12.88 -15.30 -0.10
CA GLU A 258 -12.10 -15.34 1.14
C GLU A 258 -12.22 -14.07 1.99
N GLY A 259 -12.77 -13.00 1.42
CA GLY A 259 -12.98 -11.73 2.11
C GLY A 259 -11.68 -11.01 2.48
N ASP A 260 -11.65 -10.39 3.65
CA ASP A 260 -10.49 -9.63 4.15
C ASP A 260 -9.23 -10.51 4.36
N LYS A 261 -9.38 -11.85 4.32
CA LYS A 261 -8.23 -12.77 4.38
C LYS A 261 -7.27 -12.58 3.21
N ALA A 262 -7.74 -12.10 2.05
CA ALA A 262 -6.88 -11.79 0.91
C ALA A 262 -5.79 -10.77 1.29
N PHE A 263 -6.15 -9.73 2.07
CA PHE A 263 -5.19 -8.72 2.52
C PHE A 263 -4.23 -9.23 3.60
N ILE A 264 -4.67 -10.20 4.41
CA ILE A 264 -3.77 -10.91 5.34
C ILE A 264 -2.75 -11.73 4.55
N ARG A 265 -3.18 -12.48 3.53
CA ARG A 265 -2.29 -13.28 2.68
C ARG A 265 -1.29 -12.42 1.92
N LEU A 266 -1.70 -11.23 1.44
CA LEU A 266 -0.78 -10.27 0.83
C LEU A 266 0.38 -9.93 1.78
N GLN A 267 0.06 -9.62 3.04
CA GLN A 267 1.10 -9.31 4.03
C GLN A 267 1.97 -10.53 4.35
N GLU A 268 1.40 -11.74 4.34
CA GLU A 268 2.17 -12.98 4.52
C GLU A 268 3.17 -13.20 3.37
N GLU A 269 2.82 -12.92 2.11
CA GLU A 269 3.78 -12.99 0.99
C GLU A 269 4.83 -11.88 1.07
N ILE A 270 4.45 -10.65 1.47
CA ILE A 270 5.42 -9.57 1.69
C ILE A 270 6.47 -9.97 2.73
N ILE A 271 6.05 -10.65 3.80
CA ILE A 271 6.95 -11.12 4.87
C ILE A 271 7.93 -12.19 4.38
N LYS A 272 7.56 -13.00 3.38
CA LYS A 272 8.48 -14.00 2.81
C LYS A 272 9.60 -13.37 1.99
N GLU A 273 9.30 -12.28 1.29
CA GLU A 273 10.21 -11.62 0.36
C GLU A 273 10.92 -10.40 0.96
N SER A 274 10.51 -9.93 2.15
CA SER A 274 11.02 -8.68 2.73
C SER A 274 11.15 -8.72 4.26
N ASN A 275 12.29 -8.21 4.74
CA ASN A 275 12.54 -7.93 6.17
C ASN A 275 12.19 -6.47 6.55
N ASP A 276 11.35 -5.79 5.76
CA ASP A 276 10.88 -4.44 6.06
C ASP A 276 9.80 -4.45 7.17
N LEU A 277 10.27 -4.24 8.40
CA LEU A 277 9.42 -4.22 9.60
C LEU A 277 8.45 -3.03 9.64
N SER A 278 8.59 -2.04 8.76
CA SER A 278 7.62 -0.94 8.65
C SER A 278 6.22 -1.46 8.30
N LEU A 279 6.10 -2.66 7.72
CA LEU A 279 4.82 -3.36 7.51
C LEU A 279 3.94 -3.38 8.77
N PHE A 280 4.54 -3.40 9.97
CA PHE A 280 3.80 -3.46 11.23
C PHE A 280 3.47 -2.08 11.83
N ALA A 281 3.83 -0.98 11.17
CA ALA A 281 3.66 0.38 11.66
C ALA A 281 2.25 0.97 11.49
N TRP A 282 1.28 0.19 11.00
CA TRP A 282 -0.11 0.62 10.87
C TRP A 282 -0.73 1.01 12.21
N ARG A 283 -1.73 1.89 12.21
CA ARG A 283 -2.49 2.31 13.41
C ARG A 283 -3.97 2.06 13.22
N ALA A 284 -4.62 1.45 14.21
CA ALA A 284 -6.07 1.32 14.27
C ALA A 284 -6.73 2.67 14.56
N GLU A 285 -7.97 2.84 14.10
CA GLU A 285 -8.83 3.91 14.58
C GLU A 285 -8.99 3.82 16.11
N ALA A 286 -8.90 4.95 16.82
CA ALA A 286 -8.98 5.00 18.28
C ALA A 286 -10.27 4.34 18.83
N SER A 287 -11.40 4.43 18.11
CA SER A 287 -12.64 3.78 18.51
C SER A 287 -12.58 2.24 18.41
N ALA A 288 -11.84 1.70 17.43
CA ALA A 288 -11.62 0.27 17.27
C ALA A 288 -10.62 -0.26 18.33
N ALA A 289 -9.54 0.48 18.59
CA ALA A 289 -8.55 0.13 19.61
C ALA A 289 -9.15 0.10 21.03
N ARG A 290 -10.14 0.96 21.33
CA ARG A 290 -10.87 0.93 22.61
C ARG A 290 -11.80 -0.28 22.75
N ARG A 291 -12.39 -0.74 21.65
CA ARG A 291 -13.31 -1.91 21.64
C ARG A 291 -12.57 -3.23 21.80
N GLN A 292 -11.34 -3.32 21.30
CA GLN A 292 -10.54 -4.53 21.34
C GLN A 292 -9.14 -4.22 21.85
N LYS A 293 -8.77 -4.79 23.00
CA LYS A 293 -7.47 -4.52 23.64
C LYS A 293 -6.30 -5.22 22.98
N HIS A 294 -6.50 -6.45 22.50
CA HIS A 294 -5.44 -7.31 21.94
C HIS A 294 -5.70 -7.56 20.46
N TRP A 295 -4.70 -7.28 19.64
CA TRP A 295 -4.74 -7.39 18.19
C TRP A 295 -3.65 -8.32 17.68
N GLY A 296 -3.80 -8.70 16.42
CA GLY A 296 -2.70 -9.30 15.67
C GLY A 296 -1.66 -8.28 15.25
N VAL A 297 -0.53 -8.76 14.74
CA VAL A 297 0.52 -7.91 14.17
C VAL A 297 0.18 -7.43 12.75
N LEU A 298 -0.61 -8.19 12.00
CA LEU A 298 -0.99 -7.87 10.62
C LEU A 298 -2.19 -6.92 10.59
N ALA A 299 -2.16 -5.96 9.66
CA ALA A 299 -3.21 -4.98 9.49
C ALA A 299 -4.47 -5.63 8.89
N PRO A 300 -5.68 -5.26 9.32
CA PRO A 300 -6.91 -5.71 8.69
C PRO A 300 -7.15 -5.11 7.29
N SER A 301 -6.58 -3.93 7.01
CA SER A 301 -6.84 -3.17 5.77
C SER A 301 -5.70 -2.18 5.49
N PRO A 302 -5.44 -1.79 4.22
CA PRO A 302 -4.50 -0.70 3.94
C PRO A 302 -4.95 0.65 4.51
N ARG A 303 -6.22 0.80 4.89
CA ARG A 303 -6.74 2.01 5.57
C ARG A 303 -5.96 2.37 6.83
N GLU A 304 -5.47 1.36 7.55
CA GLU A 304 -4.72 1.55 8.80
C GLU A 304 -3.31 2.16 8.57
N PHE A 305 -2.90 2.33 7.31
CA PHE A 305 -1.64 2.97 6.91
C PHE A 305 -1.81 4.43 6.47
N VAL A 306 -2.97 5.05 6.68
CA VAL A 306 -3.25 6.43 6.22
C VAL A 306 -2.25 7.47 6.74
N GLU A 307 -1.65 7.24 7.91
CA GLU A 307 -0.62 8.10 8.53
C GLU A 307 0.82 7.58 8.35
N CYS A 308 1.05 6.72 7.36
CA CYS A 308 2.36 6.13 7.08
C CYS A 308 3.10 6.79 5.90
N SER A 309 2.57 7.89 5.36
CA SER A 309 3.12 8.56 4.18
C SER A 309 4.53 9.13 4.39
N ASP A 310 4.93 9.35 5.65
CA ASP A 310 6.23 9.89 6.05
C ASP A 310 7.15 8.86 6.73
N ILE A 311 6.79 7.57 6.70
CA ILE A 311 7.60 6.50 7.27
C ILE A 311 8.72 6.12 6.30
N ALA A 312 9.97 6.24 6.77
CA ALA A 312 11.17 5.91 6.02
C ALA A 312 12.00 4.83 6.74
N LEU A 313 12.80 4.12 5.96
CA LEU A 313 13.73 3.11 6.46
C LEU A 313 14.94 3.78 7.14
N TRP A 314 15.48 3.14 8.19
CA TRP A 314 16.75 3.56 8.79
C TRP A 314 17.96 3.03 8.04
N VAL A 315 17.88 1.76 7.69
CA VAL A 315 18.92 0.96 7.04
C VAL A 315 18.26 0.05 6.03
N ASP A 316 19.07 -0.56 5.16
CA ASP A 316 18.60 -1.60 4.27
C ASP A 316 17.91 -2.72 5.08
N PRO A 317 16.64 -3.07 4.76
CA PRO A 317 15.89 -4.11 5.45
C PRO A 317 16.59 -5.46 5.53
N ILE A 318 17.55 -5.77 4.65
CA ILE A 318 18.32 -7.03 4.71
C ILE A 318 19.01 -7.26 6.06
N HIS A 319 19.29 -6.18 6.81
CA HIS A 319 19.93 -6.23 8.14
C HIS A 319 18.92 -6.29 9.30
N ASN A 320 17.62 -6.24 9.02
CA ASN A 320 16.59 -6.32 10.05
C ASN A 320 16.41 -7.75 10.58
N SER A 321 15.65 -7.87 11.66
CA SER A 321 15.27 -9.15 12.25
C SER A 321 14.45 -9.98 11.26
N GLU A 322 14.86 -11.22 11.03
CA GLU A 322 14.16 -12.14 10.16
C GLU A 322 12.78 -12.46 10.72
N CYS A 323 11.78 -12.46 9.84
CA CYS A 323 10.39 -12.75 10.17
C CYS A 323 9.90 -13.97 9.40
N ALA A 324 9.17 -14.86 10.08
CA ALA A 324 8.58 -16.03 9.45
C ALA A 324 7.16 -16.30 9.97
N ILE A 325 6.24 -16.63 9.07
CA ILE A 325 4.87 -17.02 9.44
C ILE A 325 4.84 -18.48 9.91
N THR A 326 4.30 -18.70 11.11
CA THR A 326 4.15 -20.03 11.72
C THR A 326 2.74 -20.25 12.26
N SER A 327 2.43 -21.48 12.71
CA SER A 327 1.17 -21.79 13.39
C SER A 327 0.98 -21.05 14.73
N LYS A 328 2.07 -20.60 15.37
CA LYS A 328 2.02 -19.79 16.60
C LYS A 328 1.81 -18.30 16.33
N GLY A 329 2.10 -17.83 15.12
CA GLY A 329 2.16 -16.40 14.83
C GLY A 329 3.31 -16.04 13.88
N LEU A 330 3.58 -14.74 13.78
CA LEU A 330 4.82 -14.20 13.24
C LEU A 330 5.95 -14.53 14.21
N ARG A 331 6.87 -15.40 13.83
CA ARG A 331 8.14 -15.60 14.52
C ARG A 331 9.09 -14.47 14.13
N VAL A 332 9.66 -13.80 15.12
CA VAL A 332 10.72 -12.81 14.93
C VAL A 332 12.00 -13.38 15.51
N THR A 333 13.05 -13.43 14.71
CA THR A 333 14.41 -13.77 15.13
C THR A 333 15.20 -12.47 15.30
N PRO A 334 15.30 -11.92 16.53
CA PRO A 334 15.86 -10.59 16.72
C PRO A 334 17.38 -10.56 16.48
N VAL A 335 17.84 -9.52 15.78
CA VAL A 335 19.26 -9.17 15.71
C VAL A 335 19.64 -8.20 16.84
N PRO A 336 20.93 -8.10 17.23
CA PRO A 336 21.36 -7.12 18.22
C PRO A 336 20.87 -5.70 17.88
N ARG A 337 20.35 -4.97 18.88
CA ARG A 337 19.74 -3.63 18.74
C ARG A 337 18.39 -3.59 17.99
N ASN A 338 17.84 -4.74 17.60
CA ASN A 338 16.52 -4.92 16.99
C ASN A 338 15.68 -5.98 17.71
N GLY A 339 15.73 -5.99 19.04
CA GLY A 339 14.95 -6.92 19.87
C GLY A 339 13.73 -6.30 20.52
N LEU A 340 13.16 -7.05 21.48
CA LEU A 340 12.09 -6.55 22.34
C LEU A 340 12.66 -5.73 23.49
N ARG A 341 12.03 -4.57 23.70
CA ARG A 341 12.32 -3.69 24.83
C ARG A 341 11.21 -3.72 25.85
N LEU A 342 11.59 -3.38 27.08
CA LEU A 342 10.66 -3.17 28.17
C LEU A 342 9.83 -1.90 27.90
N GLY A 343 8.50 -2.04 27.89
CA GLY A 343 7.56 -0.92 27.83
C GLY A 343 7.03 -0.56 29.21
N ASP A 344 5.96 0.24 29.23
CA ASP A 344 5.20 0.60 30.43
C ASP A 344 4.08 -0.41 30.73
N ASN A 345 3.56 -0.42 31.95
CA ASN A 345 2.32 -1.12 32.33
C ASN A 345 2.23 -2.59 31.88
N GLY A 346 3.35 -3.32 31.94
CA GLY A 346 3.36 -4.74 31.57
C GLY A 346 3.48 -5.00 30.06
N SER A 347 3.85 -4.00 29.26
CA SER A 347 4.03 -4.11 27.83
C SER A 347 5.51 -4.24 27.43
N TYR A 348 5.73 -4.63 26.20
CA TYR A 348 7.01 -4.62 25.51
C TYR A 348 6.89 -3.78 24.25
N VAL A 349 8.00 -3.19 23.81
CA VAL A 349 8.08 -2.47 22.53
C VAL A 349 8.88 -3.30 21.55
N PHE A 350 8.26 -3.66 20.43
CA PHE A 350 8.96 -4.24 19.29
C PHE A 350 9.41 -3.14 18.35
N ASN A 351 10.72 -3.05 18.16
CA ASN A 351 11.38 -2.06 17.31
C ASN A 351 11.19 -2.40 15.82
N LEU A 352 10.75 -1.42 15.02
CA LEU A 352 10.48 -1.60 13.59
C LEU A 352 11.60 -1.11 12.66
N GLN A 353 12.72 -0.59 13.20
CA GLN A 353 13.86 -0.05 12.43
C GLN A 353 13.45 0.92 11.31
N CYS A 354 12.40 1.70 11.56
CA CYS A 354 11.93 2.75 10.67
C CYS A 354 11.73 4.04 11.45
N LYS A 355 11.67 5.17 10.75
CA LYS A 355 11.53 6.51 11.34
C LYS A 355 10.37 7.25 10.71
N ARG A 356 9.87 8.24 11.44
CA ARG A 356 8.84 9.16 10.97
C ARG A 356 9.48 10.51 10.56
N GLY A 357 9.31 10.89 9.30
CA GLY A 357 9.81 12.15 8.75
C GLY A 357 11.33 12.31 8.90
N SER A 358 11.77 13.56 9.11
CA SER A 358 13.19 13.89 9.38
C SER A 358 13.62 13.61 10.82
N ARG A 359 12.70 13.23 11.70
CA ARG A 359 13.01 12.98 13.12
C ARG A 359 13.81 11.69 13.24
N ALA A 360 14.85 11.70 14.06
CA ALA A 360 15.65 10.54 14.38
C ALA A 360 14.96 9.57 15.37
N GLU A 361 13.64 9.59 15.43
CA GLU A 361 12.84 8.77 16.34
C GLU A 361 12.53 7.45 15.66
N ASN A 362 13.06 6.37 16.24
CA ASN A 362 12.85 5.03 15.76
C ASN A 362 11.47 4.52 16.23
N LEU A 363 10.69 3.97 15.32
CA LEU A 363 9.32 3.55 15.58
C LEU A 363 9.27 2.14 16.17
N GLY A 364 8.29 1.91 17.03
CA GLY A 364 8.00 0.60 17.60
C GLY A 364 6.51 0.37 17.82
N ILE A 365 6.13 -0.88 18.04
CA ILE A 365 4.76 -1.26 18.41
C ILE A 365 4.72 -1.86 19.81
N PHE A 366 3.63 -1.59 20.53
CA PHE A 366 3.39 -2.16 21.84
C PHE A 366 2.82 -3.58 21.70
N ILE A 367 3.42 -4.51 22.44
CA ILE A 367 2.98 -5.90 22.52
C ILE A 367 2.93 -6.37 23.96
N GLN A 368 2.07 -7.34 24.26
CA GLN A 368 1.93 -7.92 25.59
C GLN A 368 2.10 -9.44 25.53
N GLN A 369 2.84 -10.00 26.50
CA GLN A 369 3.13 -11.45 26.58
C GLN A 369 1.92 -12.22 27.12
N HIS A 370 1.69 -13.41 26.57
CA HIS A 370 0.61 -14.33 26.95
C HIS A 370 1.11 -15.77 27.19
N GLY A 371 2.41 -15.92 27.52
CA GLY A 371 3.07 -17.20 27.78
C GLY A 371 3.74 -17.79 26.55
N CYS A 372 4.64 -18.76 26.72
CA CYS A 372 5.38 -19.42 25.63
C CYS A 372 6.08 -18.48 24.63
N ASP A 373 6.55 -17.31 25.07
CA ASP A 373 7.07 -16.25 24.17
C ASP A 373 6.09 -15.79 23.07
N VAL A 374 4.79 -15.99 23.29
CA VAL A 374 3.72 -15.51 22.43
C VAL A 374 3.23 -14.17 22.93
N TYR A 375 3.09 -13.23 22.01
CA TYR A 375 2.66 -11.87 22.23
C TYR A 375 1.43 -11.54 21.38
N ALA A 376 0.67 -10.55 21.83
CA ALA A 376 -0.37 -9.89 21.04
C ALA A 376 -0.10 -8.39 21.02
N ARG A 377 -0.46 -7.72 19.92
CA ARG A 377 -0.33 -6.27 19.80
C ARG A 377 -1.37 -5.60 20.71
N ILE A 378 -0.96 -4.52 21.38
CA ILE A 378 -1.84 -3.67 22.19
C ILE A 378 -1.66 -2.21 21.75
N ARG A 379 -2.50 -1.29 22.23
CA ARG A 379 -2.37 0.15 21.95
C ARG A 379 -2.23 0.40 20.44
N THR A 380 -3.09 -0.25 19.65
CA THR A 380 -3.00 -0.25 18.18
C THR A 380 -3.25 1.12 17.57
N ASP A 381 -3.84 2.03 18.32
CA ASP A 381 -4.06 3.42 17.96
C ASP A 381 -2.82 4.29 18.10
N GLU A 382 -1.65 3.78 18.49
CA GLU A 382 -0.41 4.56 18.58
C GLU A 382 0.85 3.76 18.21
N LEU A 383 1.94 4.49 17.97
CA LEU A 383 3.28 3.96 17.77
C LEU A 383 4.19 4.47 18.89
N SER A 384 5.10 3.63 19.34
CA SER A 384 6.11 4.00 20.32
C SER A 384 7.30 4.67 19.64
N VAL A 385 7.93 5.63 20.33
CA VAL A 385 9.30 6.04 20.04
C VAL A 385 10.21 5.12 20.84
N ALA A 386 11.00 4.30 20.14
CA ALA A 386 11.89 3.31 20.75
C ALA A 386 13.29 3.90 20.98
N PRO A 387 13.63 4.43 22.18
CA PRO A 387 14.97 4.97 22.46
C PRO A 387 16.03 3.88 22.39
N ARG A 388 17.20 4.17 21.79
CA ARG A 388 18.33 3.23 21.68
C ARG A 388 18.72 2.73 23.08
N SER A 389 18.52 1.44 23.36
CA SER A 389 18.88 0.78 24.63
C SER A 389 19.76 -0.44 24.35
N GLU A 390 20.60 -0.82 25.31
CA GLU A 390 21.58 -1.90 25.19
C GLU A 390 21.08 -3.29 25.67
N ARG A 391 19.91 -3.37 26.34
CA ARG A 391 19.38 -4.63 26.90
C ARG A 391 18.15 -5.12 26.13
N ASP A 392 18.38 -5.57 24.92
CA ASP A 392 17.33 -6.16 24.08
C ASP A 392 17.18 -7.66 24.38
N LYS A 393 15.94 -8.16 24.34
CA LYS A 393 15.68 -9.60 24.32
C LYS A 393 16.14 -10.17 22.98
N VAL A 394 17.16 -11.02 23.00
CA VAL A 394 17.80 -11.61 21.81
C VAL A 394 17.31 -13.02 21.46
N ARG A 395 16.31 -13.55 22.17
CA ARG A 395 15.71 -14.84 21.82
C ARG A 395 14.53 -14.67 20.85
N PRO A 396 14.25 -15.66 20.00
CA PRO A 396 13.05 -15.65 19.17
C PRO A 396 11.78 -15.50 19.99
N PHE A 397 10.82 -14.78 19.45
CA PHE A 397 9.50 -14.60 20.04
C PHE A 397 8.43 -14.60 18.94
N PHE A 398 7.18 -14.73 19.34
CA PHE A 398 6.06 -14.87 18.41
C PHE A 398 5.04 -13.77 18.66
N ILE A 399 4.54 -13.12 17.62
CA ILE A 399 3.39 -12.22 17.71
C ILE A 399 2.21 -12.86 16.97
N SER A 400 1.04 -12.90 17.59
CA SER A 400 -0.18 -13.43 16.96
C SER A 400 -0.44 -12.72 15.62
N LYS A 401 -0.71 -13.47 14.54
CA LYS A 401 -0.95 -12.89 13.20
C LYS A 401 -2.20 -12.01 13.19
N THR A 402 -3.31 -12.59 13.64
CA THR A 402 -4.62 -11.98 13.79
C THR A 402 -5.19 -12.39 15.16
N VAL A 403 -6.03 -11.55 15.72
CA VAL A 403 -6.73 -11.82 16.98
C VAL A 403 -8.18 -11.38 16.80
N SER A 404 -9.12 -12.31 16.94
CA SER A 404 -10.56 -11.99 16.89
C SER A 404 -11.01 -11.28 18.17
N PRO A 405 -12.12 -10.53 18.15
CA PRO A 405 -12.67 -9.90 19.36
C PRO A 405 -12.89 -10.90 20.52
N VAL A 406 -13.40 -12.10 20.21
CA VAL A 406 -13.60 -13.19 21.19
C VAL A 406 -12.27 -13.62 21.80
N ARG A 407 -11.24 -13.84 20.97
CA ARG A 407 -9.91 -14.22 21.47
C ARG A 407 -9.27 -13.09 22.27
N SER A 408 -9.47 -11.83 21.90
CA SER A 408 -9.00 -10.69 22.69
C SER A 408 -9.61 -10.67 24.09
N ALA A 409 -10.90 -11.00 24.24
CA ALA A 409 -11.53 -11.08 25.56
C ALA A 409 -10.89 -12.16 26.44
N VAL A 410 -10.57 -13.33 25.88
CA VAL A 410 -9.85 -14.42 26.56
C VAL A 410 -8.42 -14.00 26.95
N LEU A 411 -7.70 -13.34 26.04
CA LEU A 411 -6.35 -12.83 26.34
C LEU A 411 -6.37 -11.79 27.47
N ASN A 412 -7.43 -10.98 27.56
CA ASN A 412 -7.57 -9.99 28.61
C ASN A 412 -7.76 -10.63 30.01
N THR A 413 -8.24 -11.87 30.10
CA THR A 413 -8.36 -12.60 31.38
C THR A 413 -7.25 -13.65 31.59
N SER A 414 -6.40 -13.88 30.58
CA SER A 414 -5.35 -14.93 30.60
C SER A 414 -4.35 -14.83 31.77
N HIS A 415 -4.22 -13.66 32.40
CA HIS A 415 -3.31 -13.44 33.52
C HIS A 415 -3.97 -13.62 34.89
N ARG A 416 -5.29 -13.89 34.97
CA ARG A 416 -5.99 -14.08 36.24
C ARG A 416 -5.45 -15.27 37.03
N GLU A 417 -5.13 -16.35 36.32
CA GLU A 417 -4.57 -17.58 36.91
C GLU A 417 -3.03 -17.57 36.95
N ALA A 418 -2.39 -16.42 36.71
CA ALA A 418 -0.94 -16.31 36.71
C ALA A 418 -0.38 -16.33 38.14
N ILE A 419 0.76 -16.98 38.33
CA ILE A 419 1.47 -16.95 39.62
C ILE A 419 2.19 -15.61 39.72
N ASN A 420 1.75 -14.77 40.64
CA ASN A 420 2.27 -13.42 40.81
C ASN A 420 3.35 -13.36 41.90
N LEU A 421 4.58 -13.10 41.49
CA LEU A 421 5.72 -12.99 42.40
C LEU A 421 6.02 -11.55 42.83
N SER A 422 5.32 -10.54 42.31
CA SER A 422 5.59 -9.13 42.63
C SER A 422 5.52 -8.85 44.15
N ARG A 423 4.47 -9.33 44.83
CA ARG A 423 4.32 -9.21 46.29
C ARG A 423 5.42 -9.92 47.06
N ALA A 424 5.77 -11.15 46.66
CA ALA A 424 6.83 -11.91 47.31
C ALA A 424 8.19 -11.19 47.16
N LEU A 425 8.50 -10.70 45.95
CA LEU A 425 9.72 -9.94 45.66
C LEU A 425 9.76 -8.61 46.42
N GLU A 426 8.63 -7.94 46.63
CA GLU A 426 8.54 -6.74 47.45
C GLU A 426 8.78 -7.04 48.94
N THR A 427 8.18 -8.12 49.46
CA THR A 427 8.41 -8.57 50.84
C THR A 427 9.87 -8.88 51.08
N PHE A 428 10.55 -9.61 50.17
CA PHE A 428 11.99 -9.87 50.30
C PHE A 428 12.80 -8.58 50.39
N ARG A 429 12.52 -7.59 49.54
CA ARG A 429 13.19 -6.28 49.61
C ARG A 429 12.97 -5.59 50.95
N ARG A 430 11.74 -5.60 51.48
CA ARG A 430 11.42 -5.00 52.79
C ARG A 430 12.15 -5.69 53.94
N CYS A 431 12.35 -7.01 53.84
CA CYS A 431 13.08 -7.80 54.84
C CYS A 431 14.61 -7.69 54.70
N GLY A 432 15.14 -6.78 53.87
CA GLY A 432 16.58 -6.67 53.62
C GLY A 432 17.17 -7.84 52.81
N VAL A 433 16.33 -8.75 52.33
CA VAL A 433 16.73 -9.86 51.45
C VAL A 433 16.87 -9.32 50.04
N LYS A 434 18.11 -9.06 49.64
CA LYS A 434 18.41 -8.65 48.27
C LYS A 434 18.41 -9.89 47.38
N VAL A 435 17.40 -10.02 46.52
CA VAL A 435 17.43 -11.00 45.42
C VAL A 435 18.54 -10.55 44.47
N VAL A 436 19.72 -11.18 44.58
CA VAL A 436 20.95 -10.79 43.86
C VAL A 436 20.87 -11.16 42.36
N GLY A 437 19.89 -11.98 42.00
CA GLY A 437 19.54 -12.44 40.66
C GLY A 437 18.91 -13.83 40.77
N SER A 438 17.92 -14.15 39.92
CA SER A 438 17.62 -15.56 39.67
C SER A 438 18.60 -16.07 38.61
N ALA A 439 19.12 -17.29 38.79
CA ALA A 439 19.99 -17.89 37.77
C ALA A 439 19.21 -18.14 36.47
N ALA A 440 17.92 -18.49 36.60
CA ALA A 440 16.93 -18.54 35.53
C ALA A 440 15.52 -18.57 36.15
N PHE A 441 14.51 -18.14 35.41
CA PHE A 441 13.11 -18.45 35.69
C PHE A 441 12.67 -19.57 34.75
N VAL A 442 12.25 -20.72 35.26
CA VAL A 442 11.89 -21.88 34.42
C VAL A 442 10.40 -22.21 34.58
N PRO A 443 9.63 -22.42 33.49
CA PRO A 443 10.04 -22.34 32.08
C PRO A 443 10.16 -20.89 31.59
N VAL A 444 11.31 -20.55 30.98
CA VAL A 444 11.67 -19.16 30.66
C VAL A 444 10.69 -18.46 29.71
N GLY A 445 9.98 -19.22 28.85
CA GLY A 445 8.97 -18.67 27.94
C GLY A 445 7.68 -18.21 28.62
N HIS A 446 7.40 -18.70 29.82
CA HIS A 446 6.19 -18.37 30.60
C HIS A 446 6.43 -17.27 31.63
N TRP A 447 7.69 -16.96 31.93
CA TRP A 447 8.06 -15.83 32.75
C TRP A 447 7.83 -14.52 32.00
N ASP A 448 7.03 -13.65 32.59
CA ASP A 448 6.87 -12.26 32.18
C ASP A 448 7.59 -11.34 33.16
N SER A 449 8.81 -10.94 32.77
CA SER A 449 9.67 -10.07 33.59
C SER A 449 9.06 -8.71 33.91
N GLN A 450 8.22 -8.18 33.02
CA GLN A 450 7.58 -6.87 33.19
C GLN A 450 6.56 -6.87 34.32
N ARG A 451 5.75 -7.94 34.39
CA ARG A 451 4.68 -8.06 35.39
C ARG A 451 5.09 -8.90 36.60
N SER A 452 6.28 -9.50 36.57
CA SER A 452 6.75 -10.48 37.56
C SER A 452 5.77 -11.64 37.74
N LEU A 453 5.27 -12.17 36.61
CA LEU A 453 4.26 -13.22 36.57
C LEU A 453 4.80 -14.46 35.86
N PHE A 454 4.47 -15.65 36.37
CA PHE A 454 4.43 -16.85 35.54
C PHE A 454 3.04 -17.01 34.94
N LEU A 455 2.96 -16.90 33.63
CA LEU A 455 1.73 -17.11 32.87
C LEU A 455 1.50 -18.61 32.76
N THR A 456 0.62 -19.15 33.61
CA THR A 456 0.36 -20.59 33.72
C THR A 456 -0.51 -21.14 32.59
N CYS A 457 -1.10 -20.27 31.77
CA CYS A 457 -2.03 -20.63 30.71
C CYS A 457 -3.21 -21.50 31.19
N GLY A 458 -3.58 -21.42 32.48
CA GLY A 458 -4.66 -22.22 33.07
C GLY A 458 -4.30 -23.68 33.37
N MET A 459 -3.01 -24.03 33.41
CA MET A 459 -2.57 -25.37 33.80
C MET A 459 -2.90 -25.68 35.27
N GLN A 460 -3.47 -26.86 35.54
CA GLN A 460 -3.80 -27.33 36.89
C GLN A 460 -2.56 -27.59 37.76
N SER A 461 -1.42 -27.90 37.14
CA SER A 461 -0.11 -28.00 37.80
C SER A 461 0.92 -27.22 36.99
N PHE A 462 1.72 -26.39 37.66
CA PHE A 462 2.73 -25.56 37.01
C PHE A 462 4.07 -25.68 37.74
N PRO A 463 5.02 -26.45 37.20
CA PRO A 463 6.35 -26.54 37.78
C PRO A 463 7.11 -25.25 37.45
N CYS A 464 7.37 -24.42 38.46
CA CYS A 464 8.28 -23.28 38.34
C CYS A 464 9.39 -23.34 39.39
N CYS A 465 10.60 -22.94 38.98
CA CYS A 465 11.77 -22.79 39.83
C CYS A 465 12.39 -21.41 39.61
#